data_AF-A0A528ACJ0-F1
#
_entry.id   AF-A0A528ACJ0-F1
#
_cell.length_a   1.000
_cell.length_b   1.000
_cell.length_c   1.000
_cell.angle_alpha   90.00
_cell.angle_beta   90.00
_cell.angle_gamma   90.00
#
_symmetry.space_group_name_H-M   'P 1'
#
loop_
_entity.id
_entity.type
_entity.pdbx_description
1 polymer ?
#
loop_
_entity_poly.entity_id
_entity_poly.type
_entity_poly.pdbx_seq_one_letter_code
_entity_poly.pdbx_strand_id
1 'polypeptide(L)' 'MKLYYSPLACSLADHIALLEAGVPFERESVNLKTKRTASGADFNA' A
#
# COMPACT_ATOMS: atom_id res chain seq x y z
N MET A 1 6.58 -9.10 -2.60
CA MET A 1 5.38 -8.86 -1.74
C MET A 1 4.66 -7.60 -2.22
N LYS A 2 3.43 -7.32 -1.78
CA LYS A 2 2.67 -6.12 -2.16
C LYS A 2 2.37 -5.24 -0.94
N LEU A 3 2.76 -3.98 -1.00
CA LEU A 3 2.46 -2.94 -0.03
C LEU A 3 1.15 -2.25 -0.41
N TYR A 4 0.12 -2.47 0.40
CA TYR A 4 -1.13 -1.73 0.32
C TYR A 4 -0.99 -0.44 1.11
N TYR A 5 -1.14 0.71 0.45
CA TYR A 5 -0.85 2.00 1.07
C TYR A 5 -1.90 3.06 0.75
N SER A 6 -2.01 4.07 1.60
CA SER A 6 -2.74 5.30 1.28
C SER A 6 -1.75 6.48 1.34
N PRO A 7 -1.80 7.44 0.40
CA PRO A 7 -0.96 8.64 0.48
C PRO A 7 -1.11 9.35 1.82
N LEU A 8 0.03 9.78 2.38
CA LEU A 8 0.12 10.49 3.67
C LEU A 8 -0.39 9.71 4.90
N ALA A 9 -0.58 8.40 4.78
CA ALA A 9 -0.91 7.53 5.92
C ALA A 9 0.36 6.94 6.57
N CYS A 10 0.17 6.23 7.70
CA CYS A 10 1.24 5.52 8.41
C CYS A 10 2.00 4.51 7.54
N SER A 11 1.38 3.98 6.48
CA SER A 11 2.00 3.10 5.48
C SER A 11 3.21 3.72 4.76
N LEU A 12 3.45 5.03 4.90
CA LEU A 12 4.69 5.67 4.43
C LEU A 12 5.93 5.11 5.15
N ALA A 13 5.82 4.79 6.45
CA ALA A 13 6.94 4.24 7.20
C ALA A 13 7.38 2.88 6.63
N ASP A 14 6.41 2.00 6.34
CA ASP A 14 6.67 0.70 5.71
C ASP A 14 7.24 0.87 4.30
N HIS A 15 6.76 1.86 3.53
CA HIS A 15 7.31 2.16 2.21
C HIS A 15 8.79 2.52 2.29
N ILE A 16 9.18 3.40 3.23
CA ILE A 16 10.60 3.77 3.44
C ILE A 16 11.39 2.53 3.88
N ALA A 17 10.91 1.78 4.87
CA ALA A 17 11.60 0.60 5.38
C ALA A 17 11.84 -0.46 4.30
N LEU A 18 10.87 -0.69 3.40
CA LEU A 18 11.01 -1.64 2.30
C LEU A 18 12.04 -1.17 1.25
N LEU A 19 12.11 0.13 0.98
CA LEU A 19 13.14 0.70 0.11
C LEU A 19 14.53 0.58 0.73
N GLU A 20 14.69 0.92 2.00
CA GLU A 20 15.96 0.83 2.73
C GLU A 20 16.44 -0.62 2.90
N ALA A 21 15.51 -1.57 3.05
CA ALA A 21 15.83 -2.99 3.09
C ALA A 21 16.27 -3.57 1.73
N GLY A 22 16.12 -2.82 0.63
CA GLY A 22 16.50 -3.26 -0.71
C GLY A 22 15.71 -4.47 -1.22
N VAL A 23 14.55 -4.76 -0.63
CA VAL A 23 13.72 -5.92 -1.00
C VAL A 23 12.75 -5.55 -2.13
N PRO A 24 12.46 -6.47 -3.06
CA PRO A 24 11.49 -6.22 -4.11
C PRO A 24 10.05 -6.26 -3.57
N PHE A 25 9.29 -5.20 -3.84
CA PHE A 25 7.86 -5.13 -3.54
C PHE A 25 7.09 -4.33 -4.58
N GLU A 26 5.80 -4.62 -4.66
CA GLU A 26 4.82 -3.89 -5.47
C GLU A 26 4.01 -2.95 -4.59
N ARG A 27 3.40 -1.93 -5.19
CA ARG A 27 2.57 -0.95 -4.49
C ARG A 27 1.15 -0.98 -5.02
N GLU A 28 0.19 -1.00 -4.12
CA GLU A 28 -1.24 -0.90 -4.45
C GLU A 28 -1.85 0.19 -3.58
N SER A 29 -2.36 1.25 -4.20
CA SER A 29 -3.02 2.29 -3.42
C SER A 29 -4.40 1.82 -2.96
N VAL A 30 -4.79 2.19 -1.75
CA VAL A 30 -6.09 1.86 -1.16
C VAL A 30 -6.77 3.16 -0.77
N ASN A 31 -7.97 3.37 -1.30
CA ASN A 31 -8.85 4.41 -0.81
C ASN A 31 -9.46 3.95 0.51
N LEU A 32 -8.99 4.50 1.63
CA LEU A 32 -9.44 4.08 2.96
C LEU A 32 -10.91 4.43 3.26
N LYS A 33 -11.53 5.35 2.51
CA LYS A 33 -12.96 5.70 2.64
C LYS A 33 -13.85 4.68 1.95
N THR A 34 -13.51 4.30 0.72
CA THR A 34 -14.31 3.35 -0.08
C THR A 34 -13.85 1.90 0.06
N LYS A 35 -12.70 1.67 0.71
CA LYS A 35 -12.03 0.37 0.83
C LYS A 35 -11.76 -0.30 -0.52
N ARG A 36 -11.47 0.51 -1.54
CA ARG A 36 -11.12 0.04 -2.88
C ARG A 36 -9.64 0.21 -3.16
N THR A 37 -9.05 -0.78 -3.81
CA THR A 37 -7.68 -0.68 -4.35
C THR A 37 -7.67 0.14 -5.65
N ALA A 38 -6.49 0.57 -6.12
CA ALA A 38 -6.33 1.19 -7.44
C ALA A 38 -6.82 0.28 -8.58
N SER A 39 -6.63 -1.02 -8.44
CA SER A 39 -7.13 -2.06 -9.34
C SER A 39 -8.65 -2.30 -9.25
N GLY A 40 -9.36 -1.64 -8.33
CA GLY A 40 -10.81 -1.75 -8.17
C GLY A 40 -11.28 -2.90 -7.28
N ALA A 41 -10.36 -3.68 -6.71
CA ALA A 41 -10.69 -4.76 -5.78
C ALA A 41 -11.21 -4.20 -4.45
N ASP A 42 -12.05 -4.98 -3.77
CA ASP A 42 -12.41 -4.72 -2.37
C ASP A 42 -11.22 -5.12 -1.49
N PHE A 43 -10.76 -4.21 -0.65
CA PHE A 43 -9.61 -4.43 0.23
C PHE A 43 -9.93 -5.36 1.42
N ASN A 44 -11.21 -5.50 1.79
CA ASN A 44 -11.64 -6.31 2.92
C ASN A 44 -12.16 -7.70 2.52
N ALA A 45 -12.16 -8.01 1.22
CA ALA A 45 -12.66 -9.29 0.70
C ALA A 45 -11.68 -10.45 0.94
#